data_AF-A0A660SFW0-F1
#
_entry.id   AF-A0A660SFW0-F1
#
_cell.length_a   1.000
_cell.length_b   1.000
_cell.length_c   1.000
_cell.angle_alpha   90.00
_cell.angle_beta   90.00
_cell.angle_gamma   90.00
#
_symmetry.space_group_name_H-M   'P 1'
#
loop_
_entity.id
_entity.type
_entity.pdbx_description
1 polymer ?
#
loop_
_entity_poly.entity_id
_entity_poly.type
_entity_poly.pdbx_seq_one_letter_code
_entity_poly.pdbx_strand_id
1 'polypeptide(L)'
;KVAQEKGVKLSYPDPVQIVYDVSEKTALNRSSMLQDFDRGSMTEIDFINNAIVREGAKLGIDTPYNSLITKLVKSMELINRERKAAGAQ
;
A
#
# COMPACT_ATOMS: atom_id res chain seq x y z
N LYS A 1 15.93 4.27 -1.34
CA LYS A 1 15.94 5.73 -1.06
C LYS A 1 15.52 6.03 0.37
N VAL A 2 14.23 6.11 0.70
CA VAL A 2 13.77 6.48 2.07
C VAL A 2 14.40 5.61 3.17
N ALA A 3 14.37 4.27 3.03
CA ALA A 3 14.98 3.38 4.03
C ALA A 3 16.51 3.60 4.17
N GLN A 4 17.21 3.81 3.06
CA GLN A 4 18.66 4.07 3.06
C GLN A 4 18.98 5.39 3.77
N GLU A 5 18.24 6.46 3.47
CA GLU A 5 18.43 7.77 4.09
C GLU A 5 18.16 7.74 5.60
N LYS A 6 17.21 6.92 6.05
CA LYS A 6 16.93 6.71 7.47
C LYS A 6 17.91 5.77 8.18
N GLY A 7 18.91 5.22 7.48
CA GLY A 7 19.80 4.21 8.03
C GLY A 7 19.10 2.88 8.37
N VAL A 8 17.92 2.61 7.79
CA VAL A 8 17.18 1.36 7.99
C VAL A 8 17.74 0.31 7.04
N LYS A 9 18.40 -0.70 7.61
CA LYS A 9 18.89 -1.86 6.86
C LYS A 9 17.74 -2.81 6.57
N LEU A 10 17.43 -2.99 5.28
CA LEU A 10 16.47 -4.02 4.85
C LEU A 10 17.08 -5.40 5.07
N SER A 11 16.26 -6.35 5.54
CA SER A 11 16.70 -7.71 5.90
C SER A 11 17.15 -8.54 4.69
N TYR A 12 16.72 -8.15 3.49
CA TYR A 12 17.01 -8.87 2.25
C TYR A 12 18.05 -8.12 1.40
N PRO A 13 19.04 -8.83 0.82
CA PRO A 13 20.04 -8.22 -0.06
C PRO A 13 19.40 -7.58 -1.30
N ASP A 14 18.41 -8.25 -1.89
CA ASP A 14 17.61 -7.75 -3.00
C ASP A 14 16.12 -7.74 -2.62
N PRO A 15 15.59 -6.60 -2.14
CA PRO A 15 14.17 -6.51 -1.77
C PRO A 15 13.24 -6.61 -2.98
N VAL A 16 13.70 -6.32 -4.20
CA VAL A 16 12.87 -6.40 -5.40
C VAL A 16 12.67 -7.85 -5.81
N GLN A 17 13.73 -8.66 -5.79
CA GLN A 17 13.61 -10.09 -6.05
C GLN A 17 12.67 -10.77 -5.06
N ILE A 18 12.74 -10.39 -3.77
CA ILE A 18 11.82 -10.93 -2.76
C ILE A 18 10.35 -10.58 -3.06
N VAL A 19 10.07 -9.38 -3.58
CA VAL A 19 8.71 -9.01 -4.00
C VAL A 19 8.23 -9.91 -5.15
N TYR A 20 9.08 -10.23 -6.13
CA TYR A 20 8.74 -11.17 -7.19
C TYR A 20 8.49 -12.59 -6.66
N ASP A 21 9.39 -13.10 -5.82
CA ASP A 21 9.27 -14.44 -5.24
C ASP A 21 7.99 -14.60 -4.42
N VAL A 22 7.64 -13.58 -3.62
CA VAL A 22 6.39 -13.58 -2.85
C VAL A 22 5.20 -13.55 -3.81
N SER A 23 5.23 -12.69 -4.83
CA SER A 23 4.14 -12.57 -5.81
C SER A 23 3.88 -13.89 -6.53
N GLU A 24 4.92 -14.63 -6.92
CA GLU A 24 4.77 -15.97 -7.51
C GLU A 24 4.21 -16.99 -6.51
N LYS A 25 4.81 -17.08 -5.32
CA LYS A 25 4.39 -18.04 -4.29
C LYS A 25 2.97 -17.82 -3.81
N THR A 26 2.49 -16.57 -3.87
CA THR A 26 1.15 -16.19 -3.43
C THR A 26 0.25 -15.79 -4.59
N ALA A 27 0.51 -16.24 -5.82
CA ALA A 27 -0.22 -15.81 -7.01
C ALA A 27 -1.74 -16.07 -6.95
N LEU A 28 -2.16 -17.11 -6.22
CA LEU A 28 -3.57 -17.44 -6.01
C LEU A 28 -4.18 -16.79 -4.75
N ASN A 29 -3.35 -16.14 -3.92
CA ASN A 29 -3.82 -15.52 -2.69
C ASN A 29 -4.44 -14.16 -2.97
N ARG A 30 -5.46 -13.80 -2.19
CA ARG A 30 -5.95 -12.43 -2.10
C ARG A 30 -5.19 -11.70 -1.00
N SER A 31 -4.62 -10.54 -1.30
CA SER A 31 -3.95 -9.72 -0.28
C SER A 31 -4.93 -9.24 0.78
N SER A 32 -4.44 -8.94 1.99
CA SER A 32 -5.22 -8.36 3.10
C SER A 32 -5.99 -7.12 2.65
N MET A 33 -5.31 -6.16 2.02
CA MET A 33 -5.93 -4.94 1.50
C MET A 33 -7.05 -5.22 0.48
N LEU A 34 -6.90 -6.23 -0.39
CA LEU A 34 -7.95 -6.58 -1.33
C LEU A 34 -9.15 -7.20 -0.62
N GLN A 35 -8.93 -8.01 0.42
CA GLN A 35 -10.01 -8.56 1.25
C GLN A 35 -10.74 -7.46 2.04
N ASP A 36 -10.02 -6.47 2.57
CA ASP A 36 -10.61 -5.30 3.23
C ASP A 36 -11.47 -4.50 2.25
N PHE A 37 -10.95 -4.27 1.04
CA PHE A 37 -11.70 -3.66 -0.04
C PHE A 37 -12.97 -4.46 -0.36
N ASP A 38 -12.90 -5.78 -0.56
CA ASP A 38 -14.08 -6.61 -0.84
C ASP A 38 -15.13 -6.53 0.26
N ARG A 39 -14.71 -6.36 1.53
CA ARG A 39 -15.61 -6.22 2.68
C ARG A 39 -16.18 -4.81 2.81
N GLY A 40 -15.54 -3.80 2.24
CA GLY A 40 -15.89 -2.38 2.43
C GLY A 40 -15.26 -1.76 3.68
N SER A 41 -14.23 -2.41 4.22
CA SER A 41 -13.42 -1.93 5.34
C SER A 41 -12.35 -0.95 4.87
N MET A 42 -11.80 -0.17 5.80
CA MET A 42 -10.59 0.61 5.55
C MET A 42 -9.39 -0.33 5.41
N THR A 43 -8.53 -0.09 4.42
CA THR A 43 -7.28 -0.83 4.23
C THR A 43 -6.14 -0.24 5.05
N GLU A 44 -5.02 -0.95 5.08
CA GLU A 44 -3.76 -0.53 5.72
C GLU A 44 -2.91 0.42 4.85
N ILE A 45 -3.44 0.99 3.75
CA ILE A 45 -2.69 1.86 2.82
C ILE A 45 -1.96 3.03 3.51
N ASP A 46 -2.54 3.55 4.60
CA ASP A 46 -1.97 4.66 5.37
C ASP A 46 -0.70 4.29 6.17
N PHE A 47 -0.55 3.00 6.47
CA PHE A 47 0.56 2.45 7.24
C PHE A 47 1.63 1.81 6.35
N ILE A 48 1.28 1.49 5.09
CA ILE A 48 2.23 0.96 4.11
C ILE A 48 2.76 2.10 3.22
N ASN A 49 2.03 2.48 2.17
CA ASN A 49 2.52 3.44 1.18
C ASN A 49 2.56 4.86 1.73
N ASN A 50 1.51 5.29 2.43
CA ASN A 50 1.48 6.65 2.96
C ASN A 50 2.50 6.85 4.10
N ALA A 51 2.90 5.79 4.80
CA ALA A 51 4.01 5.87 5.73
C ALA A 51 5.32 6.23 5.02
N ILE A 52 5.60 5.61 3.87
CA ILE A 52 6.75 5.97 3.03
C ILE A 52 6.64 7.42 2.52
N VAL A 53 5.44 7.88 2.16
CA VAL A 53 5.22 9.28 1.74
C VAL A 53 5.57 10.26 2.87
N ARG A 54 5.06 10.02 4.08
CA ARG A 54 5.35 10.87 5.24
C ARG A 54 6.84 10.89 5.58
N GLU A 55 7.50 9.73 5.55
CA GLU A 55 8.93 9.65 5.82
C GLU A 55 9.78 10.27 4.70
N GLY A 56 9.38 10.12 3.43
CA GLY A 56 10.02 10.78 2.30
C GLY A 56 9.94 12.30 2.43
N ALA A 57 8.77 12.85 2.76
CA ALA A 57 8.58 14.29 2.93
C ALA A 57 9.48 14.88 4.04
N LYS A 58 9.63 14.19 5.17
CA LYS A 58 10.53 14.62 6.27
C LYS A 58 12.00 14.69 5.84
N LEU A 59 12.39 13.91 4.84
CA LEU A 59 13.76 13.79 4.34
C LEU A 59 13.99 14.58 3.04
N GLY A 60 12.97 15.30 2.54
CA GLY A 60 13.04 15.96 1.23
C GLY A 60 13.16 14.98 0.05
N ILE A 61 12.72 13.72 0.21
CA ILE A 61 12.76 12.69 -0.82
C ILE A 61 11.38 12.54 -1.45
N ASP A 62 11.31 12.80 -2.75
CA ASP A 62 10.10 12.55 -3.54
C ASP A 62 9.74 11.06 -3.60
N THR A 63 8.46 10.78 -3.33
CA THR A 63 7.89 9.42 -3.32
C THR A 63 6.66 9.32 -4.24
N PRO A 64 6.80 9.69 -5.54
CA PRO A 64 5.66 9.91 -6.43
C PRO A 64 4.78 8.67 -6.59
N TYR A 65 5.37 7.49 -6.71
CA TYR A 65 4.62 6.23 -6.84
C TYR A 65 3.85 5.86 -5.58
N ASN A 66 4.46 6.01 -4.39
CA ASN A 66 3.75 5.76 -3.13
C ASN A 66 2.60 6.75 -2.93
N SER A 67 2.82 8.03 -3.29
CA SER A 67 1.77 9.07 -3.23
C SER A 67 0.62 8.77 -4.19
N LEU A 68 0.93 8.38 -5.43
CA LEU A 68 -0.07 8.01 -6.43
C LEU A 68 -0.90 6.79 -5.98
N ILE A 69 -0.23 5.70 -5.60
CA ILE A 69 -0.90 4.46 -5.15
C ILE A 69 -1.78 4.74 -3.93
N THR A 70 -1.29 5.51 -2.97
CA THR A 70 -2.07 5.92 -1.78
C THR A 70 -3.36 6.63 -2.18
N LYS A 71 -3.28 7.61 -3.10
CA LYS A 71 -4.45 8.35 -3.57
C LYS A 71 -5.44 7.45 -4.29
N LEU A 72 -4.96 6.58 -5.19
CA LEU A 72 -5.81 5.66 -5.94
C LEU A 72 -6.57 4.71 -5.01
N VAL A 73 -5.87 4.09 -4.06
CA VAL A 73 -6.50 3.15 -3.12
C VAL A 73 -7.53 3.87 -2.24
N LYS A 74 -7.21 5.05 -1.69
CA LYS A 74 -8.16 5.83 -0.90
C LYS A 74 -9.41 6.22 -1.70
N SER A 75 -9.24 6.63 -2.96
CA SER A 75 -10.37 6.92 -3.83
C SER A 75 -11.24 5.68 -4.07
N MET A 76 -10.63 4.52 -4.30
CA MET A 76 -11.35 3.26 -4.47
C MET A 76 -12.10 2.86 -3.20
N GLU A 77 -11.50 2.97 -2.02
CA GLU A 77 -12.15 2.69 -0.72
C GLU A 77 -13.41 3.53 -0.52
N LEU A 78 -13.35 4.83 -0.78
CA LEU A 78 -14.48 5.75 -0.67
C LEU A 78 -15.62 5.34 -1.61
N ILE A 79 -15.31 5.16 -2.89
CA ILE A 79 -16.29 4.74 -3.92
C ILE A 79 -16.95 3.41 -3.52
N ASN A 80 -16.16 2.44 -3.06
CA ASN A 80 -16.66 1.13 -2.71
C ASN A 80 -17.55 1.16 -1.46
N ARG A 81 -17.18 1.98 -0.45
CA ARG A 81 -18.00 2.18 0.74
C ARG A 81 -19.35 2.82 0.40
N GLU A 82 -19.36 3.83 -0.46
CA GLU A 82 -20.59 4.48 -0.94
C GLU A 82 -21.49 3.48 -1.69
N ARG A 83 -20.92 2.68 -2.59
CA ARG A 83 -21.67 1.63 -3.33
C ARG A 83 -22.30 0.61 -2.39
N LYS A 84 -21.57 0.15 -1.37
CA LYS A 84 -22.08 -0.80 -0.39
C LYS A 84 -23.17 -0.20 0.51
N ALA A 85 -23.03 1.06 0.91
CA ALA A 85 -24.07 1.74 1.67
C ALA A 85 -25.36 1.90 0.85
N ALA A 86 -25.26 2.20 -0.44
CA ALA A 86 -26.40 2.33 -1.35
C ALA A 86 -27.08 0.99 -1.68
N GLY A 87 -26.34 -0.12 -1.75
CA GLY A 87 -26.87 -1.45 -2.03
C GLY A 87 -27.34 -2.25 -0.81
N ALA A 88 -27.20 -1.71 0.40
CA ALA A 88 -27.68 -2.30 1.65
C ALA A 88 -29.08 -1.78 2.08
N GLN A 89 -29.72 -0.97 1.23
CA GLN A 89 -31.13 -0.56 1.30
C GLN A 89 -32.00 -1.47 0.44
#